data_AF-A0A8S3J727-F1
#
_entry.id   AF-A0A8S3J727-F1
#
_cell.length_a   1.000
_cell.length_b   1.000
_cell.length_c   1.000
_cell.angle_alpha   90.00
_cell.angle_beta   90.00
_cell.angle_gamma   90.00
#
_symmetry.space_group_name_H-M   'P 1'
#
loop_
_entity.id
_entity.type
_entity.pdbx_description
1 polymer ?
#
loop_
_entity_poly.entity_id
_entity_poly.type
_entity_poly.pdbx_seq_one_letter_code
_entity_poly.pdbx_strand_id
1 'polypeptide(L)'
;ACVGYLFENKLQGECDIQVLPTIYFLMSLSFGILTCISSQRLFGVETTNKTFERESRNYFHPFQYWLAKSLVDIFRMIFYPLLYLSMLYIEVVPRGPFSYYLGIMILISFVCSGIGQLTSVIFSRTEYAYLAGTIVALLSCLLSGFSPIKADLGQGKFIVTLSFSRHAQRLLFRHETSFYAKASNGTSNHIWFGQISALERHFSFNDNEDPNFWLVFIGFVLRFITFLFLYAKSEYRSKARFHVTHIGPTIRSLFRCEPC
;
A
#
# COMPACT_ATOMS: atom_id res chain seq x y z
N ALA A 1 5.11 -7.16 31.46
CA ALA A 1 6.43 -7.60 30.96
C ALA A 1 6.66 -7.24 29.48
N CYS A 2 5.71 -7.49 28.56
CA CYS A 2 5.94 -7.25 27.12
C CYS A 2 6.03 -5.77 26.68
N VAL A 3 5.37 -4.84 27.37
CA VAL A 3 5.44 -3.40 27.01
C VAL A 3 6.81 -2.78 27.33
N GLY A 4 7.53 -3.28 28.34
CA GLY A 4 8.88 -2.80 28.67
C GLY A 4 9.92 -3.15 27.60
N TYR A 5 9.76 -4.32 26.95
CA TYR A 5 10.63 -4.75 25.84
C TYR A 5 10.45 -3.93 24.55
N LEU A 6 9.33 -3.20 24.39
CA LEU A 6 9.11 -2.31 23.25
C LEU A 6 9.88 -0.99 23.35
N PHE A 7 10.36 -0.63 24.55
CA PHE A 7 11.00 0.66 24.83
C PHE A 7 12.44 0.55 25.32
N GLU A 8 12.87 -0.60 25.86
CA GLU A 8 14.25 -0.80 26.31
C GLU A 8 15.15 -1.35 25.20
N ASN A 9 16.17 -0.55 24.84
CA ASN A 9 17.35 -0.97 24.10
C ASN A 9 18.02 -2.16 24.80
N LYS A 10 17.75 -3.39 24.38
CA LYS A 10 18.53 -4.55 24.84
C LYS A 10 19.69 -4.82 23.90
N LEU A 11 20.88 -4.91 24.52
CA LEU A 11 21.98 -5.73 24.03
C LEU A 11 21.46 -7.16 23.86
N GLN A 12 21.18 -7.59 22.63
CA GLN A 12 20.79 -8.96 22.32
C GLN A 12 21.58 -9.47 21.10
N GLY A 13 21.73 -10.81 21.08
CA GLY A 13 22.67 -11.55 20.26
C GLY A 13 22.58 -11.25 18.76
N GLU A 14 23.72 -11.41 18.09
CA GLU A 14 23.90 -11.08 16.69
C GLU A 14 22.99 -11.93 15.80
N CYS A 15 21.86 -11.36 15.33
CA CYS A 15 21.15 -11.92 14.20
C CYS A 15 22.07 -11.84 12.98
N ASP A 16 22.30 -12.98 12.32
CA ASP A 16 23.11 -13.05 11.11
C ASP A 16 22.49 -12.13 10.05
N ILE A 17 23.27 -11.15 9.59
CA ILE A 17 22.86 -10.12 8.64
C ILE A 17 22.29 -10.73 7.35
N GLN A 18 22.71 -11.95 7.00
CA GLN A 18 22.24 -12.65 5.80
C GLN A 18 20.76 -13.05 5.86
N VAL A 19 20.20 -13.25 7.05
CA VAL A 19 18.79 -13.68 7.23
C VAL A 19 17.82 -12.49 7.14
N LEU A 20 18.33 -11.28 7.35
CA LEU A 20 17.54 -10.06 7.46
C LEU A 20 16.67 -9.75 6.21
N PRO A 21 17.20 -9.85 4.96
CA PRO A 21 16.39 -9.60 3.76
C PRO A 21 15.24 -10.61 3.62
N THR A 22 15.46 -11.87 4.00
CA THR A 22 14.45 -12.92 3.97
C THR A 22 13.32 -12.62 4.95
N ILE A 23 13.65 -12.17 6.16
CA ILE A 23 12.65 -11.75 7.16
C ILE A 23 11.81 -10.59 6.60
N TYR A 24 12.44 -9.57 6.03
CA TYR A 24 11.72 -8.42 5.46
C TYR A 24 10.85 -8.78 4.27
N PHE A 25 11.30 -9.72 3.44
CA PHE A 25 10.50 -10.28 2.36
C PHE A 25 9.24 -10.96 2.90
N LEU A 26 9.38 -11.88 3.86
CA LEU A 26 8.25 -12.58 4.47
C LEU A 26 7.31 -11.64 5.22
N MET A 27 7.87 -10.62 5.88
CA MET A 27 7.12 -9.60 6.59
C MET A 27 6.25 -8.78 5.64
N SER A 28 6.84 -8.28 4.53
CA SER A 28 6.10 -7.56 3.49
C SER A 28 5.07 -8.44 2.80
N LEU A 29 5.37 -9.71 2.56
CA LEU A 29 4.48 -10.65 1.87
C LEU A 29 3.26 -11.01 2.72
N SER A 30 3.50 -11.50 3.94
CA SER A 30 2.42 -11.94 4.83
C SER A 30 1.50 -10.77 5.19
N PHE A 31 2.08 -9.63 5.57
CA PHE A 31 1.30 -8.46 5.93
C PHE A 31 0.60 -7.82 4.72
N GLY A 32 1.25 -7.75 3.56
CA GLY A 32 0.66 -7.21 2.33
C GLY A 32 -0.55 -8.01 1.85
N ILE A 33 -0.49 -9.35 1.92
CA ILE A 33 -1.61 -10.22 1.57
C ILE A 33 -2.77 -10.05 2.57
N LEU A 34 -2.48 -10.08 3.88
CA LEU A 34 -3.50 -9.92 4.92
C LEU A 34 -4.24 -8.59 4.80
N THR A 35 -3.50 -7.49 4.61
CA THR A 35 -4.10 -6.17 4.46
C THR A 35 -4.95 -6.04 3.19
N CYS A 36 -4.48 -6.59 2.06
CA CYS A 36 -5.24 -6.64 0.81
C CYS A 36 -6.59 -7.35 1.00
N ILE A 37 -6.58 -8.59 1.51
CA ILE A 37 -7.79 -9.38 1.80
C ILE A 37 -8.74 -8.63 2.74
N SER A 38 -8.16 -8.00 3.77
CA SER A 38 -8.95 -7.28 4.76
C SER A 38 -9.68 -6.08 4.14
N SER A 39 -9.04 -5.31 3.26
CA SER A 39 -9.67 -4.16 2.60
C SER A 39 -10.73 -4.60 1.58
N GLN A 40 -10.51 -5.73 0.90
CA GLN A 40 -11.48 -6.34 -0.01
C GLN A 40 -12.74 -6.80 0.69
N ARG A 41 -12.66 -7.25 1.95
CA ARG A 41 -13.86 -7.57 2.74
C ARG A 41 -14.71 -6.34 3.02
N LEU A 42 -14.08 -5.18 3.21
CA LEU A 42 -14.80 -3.93 3.47
C LEU A 42 -15.50 -3.43 2.21
N PHE A 43 -14.77 -3.35 1.10
CA PHE A 43 -15.28 -2.77 -0.14
C PHE A 43 -16.06 -3.78 -1.00
N GLY A 44 -15.59 -5.02 -1.08
CA GLY A 44 -16.13 -6.05 -1.96
C GLY A 44 -17.56 -6.48 -1.60
N VAL A 45 -17.91 -6.51 -0.32
CA VAL A 45 -19.28 -6.87 0.10
C VAL A 45 -20.29 -5.84 -0.39
N GLU A 46 -19.94 -4.55 -0.32
CA GLU A 46 -20.85 -3.45 -0.66
C GLU A 46 -20.96 -3.23 -2.17
N THR A 47 -19.85 -3.45 -2.92
CA THR A 47 -19.89 -3.43 -4.38
C THR A 47 -20.68 -4.61 -4.94
N THR A 48 -20.55 -5.82 -4.37
CA THR A 48 -21.31 -7.00 -4.81
C THR A 48 -22.78 -6.93 -4.43
N ASN A 49 -23.13 -6.41 -3.25
CA ASN A 49 -24.53 -6.24 -2.82
C ASN A 49 -25.27 -5.11 -3.53
N LYS A 50 -24.63 -4.45 -4.51
CA LYS A 50 -25.17 -3.29 -5.23
C LYS A 50 -25.59 -2.14 -4.31
N THR A 51 -25.07 -2.08 -3.09
CA THR A 51 -25.39 -1.01 -2.13
C THR A 51 -24.97 0.33 -2.71
N PHE A 52 -23.78 0.39 -3.33
CA PHE A 52 -23.31 1.57 -4.05
C PHE A 52 -24.22 1.98 -5.22
N GLU A 53 -24.73 1.02 -5.99
CA GLU A 53 -25.66 1.31 -7.11
C GLU A 53 -26.99 1.85 -6.56
N ARG A 54 -27.47 1.34 -5.43
CA ARG A 54 -28.68 1.83 -4.76
C ARG A 54 -28.49 3.24 -4.21
N GLU A 55 -27.37 3.51 -3.54
CA GLU A 55 -27.07 4.84 -2.99
C GLU A 55 -26.83 5.88 -4.07
N SER A 56 -26.12 5.51 -5.15
CA SER A 56 -25.90 6.43 -6.29
C SER A 56 -27.20 6.79 -7.02
N ARG A 57 -28.23 5.91 -7.00
CA ARG A 57 -29.57 6.23 -7.51
C ARG A 57 -30.32 7.24 -6.64
N ASN A 58 -30.01 7.29 -5.35
CA ASN A 58 -30.54 8.23 -4.37
C ASN A 58 -29.72 9.54 -4.29
N TYR A 59 -28.99 9.89 -5.35
CA TYR A 59 -28.21 11.13 -5.50
C TYR A 59 -26.99 11.28 -4.58
N PHE A 60 -26.51 10.21 -3.96
CA PHE A 60 -25.22 10.27 -3.26
C PHE A 60 -24.08 10.38 -4.28
N HIS A 61 -23.19 11.36 -4.04
CA HIS A 61 -22.06 11.59 -4.93
C HIS A 61 -20.99 10.49 -4.72
N PRO A 62 -20.42 9.88 -5.78
CA PRO A 62 -19.43 8.80 -5.65
C PRO A 62 -18.20 9.16 -4.79
N PHE A 63 -17.80 10.44 -4.80
CA PHE A 63 -16.72 10.94 -3.94
C PHE A 63 -17.04 10.83 -2.45
N GLN A 64 -18.27 11.09 -2.04
CA GLN A 64 -18.67 11.01 -0.63
C GLN A 64 -18.58 9.56 -0.14
N TYR A 65 -19.05 8.62 -0.96
CA TYR A 65 -18.92 7.19 -0.69
C TYR A 65 -17.45 6.77 -0.56
N TRP A 66 -16.63 7.10 -1.56
CA TRP A 66 -15.20 6.76 -1.56
C TRP A 66 -14.45 7.37 -0.37
N LEU A 67 -14.75 8.63 -0.03
CA LEU A 67 -14.12 9.34 1.09
C LEU A 67 -14.52 8.74 2.44
N ALA A 68 -15.82 8.48 2.65
CA ALA A 68 -16.30 7.87 3.88
C ALA A 68 -15.65 6.50 4.11
N LYS A 69 -15.56 5.68 3.07
CA LYS A 69 -14.91 4.37 3.15
C LYS A 69 -13.42 4.46 3.38
N SER A 70 -12.75 5.41 2.72
CA SER A 70 -11.33 5.67 2.93
C SER A 70 -11.04 6.10 4.39
N LEU A 71 -11.89 6.93 4.99
CA LEU A 71 -11.77 7.32 6.40
C LEU A 71 -11.92 6.14 7.37
N VAL A 72 -12.89 5.27 7.14
CA VAL A 72 -13.07 4.05 7.96
C VAL A 72 -11.86 3.12 7.83
N ASP A 73 -11.28 3.03 6.63
CA ASP A 73 -10.13 2.17 6.37
C ASP A 73 -8.84 2.67 7.04
N ILE A 74 -8.67 3.99 7.25
CA ILE A 74 -7.51 4.56 7.97
C ILE A 74 -7.36 3.97 9.38
N PHE A 75 -8.47 3.80 10.12
CA PHE A 75 -8.41 3.20 11.46
C PHE A 75 -7.85 1.77 11.43
N ARG A 76 -8.23 0.99 10.41
CA ARG A 76 -7.74 -0.38 10.22
C ARG A 76 -6.28 -0.41 9.76
N MET A 77 -5.89 0.54 8.91
CA MET A 77 -4.51 0.70 8.44
C MET A 77 -3.53 0.98 9.58
N ILE A 78 -3.98 1.55 10.71
CA ILE A 78 -3.14 1.80 11.88
C ILE A 78 -3.18 0.60 12.83
N PHE A 79 -4.37 0.06 13.09
CA PHE A 79 -4.56 -0.97 14.12
C PHE A 79 -3.95 -2.33 13.75
N TYR A 80 -4.11 -2.78 12.49
CA TYR A 80 -3.56 -4.07 12.06
C TYR A 80 -2.04 -4.15 12.07
N PRO A 81 -1.29 -3.17 11.52
CA PRO A 81 0.17 -3.22 11.62
C PRO A 81 0.67 -3.09 13.05
N LEU A 82 -0.02 -2.35 13.92
CA LEU A 82 0.34 -2.28 15.34
C LEU A 82 0.28 -3.67 15.98
N LEU A 83 -0.82 -4.40 15.80
CA LEU A 83 -0.97 -5.76 16.33
C LEU A 83 0.04 -6.72 15.72
N TYR A 84 0.17 -6.73 14.39
CA TYR A 84 1.11 -7.60 13.69
C TYR A 84 2.56 -7.36 14.12
N LEU A 85 2.98 -6.10 14.18
CA LEU A 85 4.33 -5.72 14.56
C LEU A 85 4.59 -5.98 16.04
N SER A 86 3.60 -5.82 16.93
CA SER A 86 3.78 -6.09 18.36
C SER A 86 4.20 -7.54 18.64
N MET A 87 3.74 -8.49 17.84
CA MET A 87 4.14 -9.90 17.94
C MET A 87 5.50 -10.14 17.28
N LEU A 88 5.67 -9.65 16.05
CA LEU A 88 6.87 -9.92 15.25
C LEU A 88 8.12 -9.21 15.79
N TYR A 89 7.97 -8.03 16.38
CA TYR A 89 9.08 -7.26 16.93
C TYR A 89 9.76 -7.97 18.13
N ILE A 90 8.97 -8.72 18.91
CA ILE A 90 9.49 -9.51 20.03
C ILE A 90 10.34 -10.69 19.53
N GLU A 91 9.95 -11.30 18.40
CA GLU A 91 10.64 -12.46 17.81
C GLU A 91 11.88 -12.06 17.02
N VAL A 92 11.80 -11.01 16.21
CA VAL A 92 12.89 -10.61 15.30
C VAL A 92 13.96 -9.79 16.03
N VAL A 93 13.59 -9.08 17.10
CA VAL A 93 14.47 -8.20 17.89
C VAL A 93 15.35 -7.31 16.99
N PRO A 94 14.74 -6.45 16.14
CA PRO A 94 15.52 -5.52 15.31
C PRO A 94 16.24 -4.48 16.18
N ARG A 95 17.32 -3.88 15.67
CA ARG A 95 18.07 -2.82 16.36
C ARG A 95 17.40 -1.46 16.21
N GLY A 96 16.62 -1.27 15.15
CA GLY A 96 15.89 -0.03 14.90
C GLY A 96 14.68 0.15 15.84
N PRO A 97 14.28 1.41 16.12
CA PRO A 97 13.14 1.70 16.97
C PRO A 97 11.81 1.19 16.37
N PHE A 98 10.94 0.67 17.24
CA PHE A 98 9.60 0.18 16.88
C PHE A 98 8.78 1.17 16.03
N SER A 99 8.87 2.47 16.33
CA SER A 99 8.12 3.52 15.62
C SER A 99 8.42 3.58 14.11
N TYR A 100 9.67 3.31 13.72
CA TYR A 100 10.08 3.34 12.32
C TYR A 100 9.51 2.14 11.55
N TYR A 101 9.56 0.95 12.14
CA TYR A 101 8.92 -0.25 11.60
C TYR A 101 7.41 -0.09 11.48
N LEU A 102 6.78 0.52 12.48
CA LEU A 102 5.34 0.80 12.47
C LEU A 102 5.00 1.76 11.32
N GLY A 103 5.79 2.81 11.12
CA GLY A 103 5.60 3.76 10.01
C GLY A 103 5.66 3.07 8.64
N ILE A 104 6.66 2.22 8.41
CA ILE A 104 6.77 1.45 7.15
C ILE A 104 5.58 0.52 6.98
N MET A 105 5.15 -0.14 8.06
CA MET A 105 4.01 -1.05 8.00
C MET A 105 2.70 -0.34 7.71
N ILE A 106 2.52 0.89 8.20
CA ILE A 106 1.38 1.73 7.82
C ILE A 106 1.45 2.13 6.34
N LEU A 107 2.64 2.41 5.80
CA LEU A 107 2.79 2.69 4.37
C LEU A 107 2.47 1.47 3.50
N ILE A 108 2.90 0.27 3.92
CA ILE A 108 2.55 -0.99 3.24
C ILE A 108 1.03 -1.20 3.30
N SER A 109 0.42 -1.03 4.49
CA SER A 109 -1.04 -1.19 4.63
C SER A 109 -1.80 -0.19 3.75
N PHE A 110 -1.30 1.03 3.63
CA PHE A 110 -1.85 2.05 2.75
C PHE A 110 -1.80 1.60 1.28
N VAL A 111 -0.69 1.10 0.77
CA VAL A 111 -0.60 0.64 -0.62
C VAL A 111 -1.47 -0.61 -0.86
N CYS A 112 -1.36 -1.63 0.00
CA CYS A 112 -2.08 -2.88 -0.16
C CYS A 112 -3.60 -2.74 -0.02
N SER A 113 -4.06 -1.82 0.83
CA SER A 113 -5.47 -1.42 0.85
C SER A 113 -5.91 -0.84 -0.50
N GLY A 114 -5.09 0.01 -1.13
CA GLY A 114 -5.40 0.56 -2.46
C GLY A 114 -5.57 -0.53 -3.52
N ILE A 115 -4.71 -1.57 -3.49
CA ILE A 115 -4.82 -2.74 -4.39
C ILE A 115 -6.12 -3.50 -4.13
N GLY A 116 -6.45 -3.75 -2.87
CA GLY A 116 -7.67 -4.47 -2.50
C GLY A 116 -8.93 -3.70 -2.89
N GLN A 117 -8.97 -2.39 -2.64
CA GLN A 117 -10.06 -1.52 -3.11
C GLN A 117 -10.18 -1.55 -4.64
N LEU A 118 -9.07 -1.49 -5.38
CA LEU A 118 -9.08 -1.46 -6.84
C LEU A 118 -9.66 -2.75 -7.41
N THR A 119 -9.18 -3.88 -6.91
CA THR A 119 -9.64 -5.20 -7.34
C THR A 119 -11.11 -5.45 -6.99
N SER A 120 -11.59 -4.96 -5.85
CA SER A 120 -13.03 -5.02 -5.49
C SER A 120 -13.95 -4.20 -6.40
N VAL A 121 -13.42 -3.18 -7.10
CA VAL A 121 -14.20 -2.38 -8.05
C VAL A 121 -14.17 -2.98 -9.46
N ILE A 122 -13.03 -3.52 -9.87
CA ILE A 122 -12.84 -4.13 -11.20
C ILE A 122 -13.68 -5.41 -11.33
N PHE A 123 -13.66 -6.28 -10.31
CA PHE A 123 -14.35 -7.57 -10.37
C PHE A 123 -15.73 -7.49 -9.70
N SER A 124 -16.78 -7.89 -10.43
CA SER A 124 -18.15 -7.88 -9.91
C SER A 124 -18.42 -8.98 -8.87
N ARG A 125 -17.68 -10.10 -8.92
CA ARG A 125 -17.81 -11.21 -7.96
C ARG A 125 -16.70 -11.12 -6.91
N THR A 126 -17.08 -11.26 -5.65
CA THR A 126 -16.16 -11.19 -4.49
C THR A 126 -15.04 -12.23 -4.57
N GLU A 127 -15.35 -13.48 -4.94
CA GLU A 127 -14.38 -14.58 -5.02
C GLU A 127 -13.23 -14.29 -5.99
N TYR A 128 -13.55 -13.79 -7.19
CA TYR A 128 -12.54 -13.40 -8.18
C TYR A 128 -11.76 -12.15 -7.73
N ALA A 129 -12.41 -11.22 -7.03
CA ALA A 129 -11.72 -10.06 -6.46
C ALA A 129 -10.66 -10.50 -5.43
N TYR A 130 -11.01 -11.41 -4.52
CA TYR A 130 -10.07 -11.92 -3.52
C TYR A 130 -8.85 -12.56 -4.17
N LEU A 131 -9.08 -13.49 -5.11
CA LEU A 131 -8.01 -14.19 -5.81
C LEU A 131 -7.14 -13.22 -6.63
N ALA A 132 -7.75 -12.24 -7.32
CA ALA A 132 -6.99 -11.26 -8.10
C ALA A 132 -6.13 -10.36 -7.21
N GLY A 133 -6.67 -9.86 -6.09
CA GLY A 133 -5.89 -8.97 -5.20
C GLY A 133 -4.76 -9.68 -4.48
N THR A 134 -4.94 -10.95 -4.09
CA THR A 134 -3.83 -11.73 -3.52
C THR A 134 -2.75 -12.03 -4.55
N ILE A 135 -3.12 -12.36 -5.80
CA ILE A 135 -2.15 -12.56 -6.88
C ILE A 135 -1.37 -11.27 -7.16
N VAL A 136 -2.04 -10.11 -7.26
CA VAL A 136 -1.36 -8.83 -7.51
C VAL A 136 -0.41 -8.47 -6.35
N ALA A 137 -0.83 -8.69 -5.10
CA ALA A 137 0.03 -8.48 -3.93
C ALA A 137 1.24 -9.43 -3.94
N LEU A 138 1.03 -10.70 -4.28
CA LEU A 138 2.09 -11.71 -4.34
C LEU A 138 3.08 -11.41 -5.47
N LEU A 139 2.60 -11.08 -6.67
CA LEU A 139 3.45 -10.66 -7.79
C LEU A 139 4.29 -9.42 -7.44
N SER A 140 3.68 -8.45 -6.75
CA SER A 140 4.42 -7.29 -6.25
C SER A 140 5.52 -7.71 -5.28
N CYS A 141 5.25 -8.66 -4.39
CA CYS A 141 6.26 -9.18 -3.45
C CYS A 141 7.37 -9.96 -4.15
N LEU A 142 7.07 -10.79 -5.15
CA LEU A 142 8.10 -11.45 -5.96
C LEU A 142 9.01 -10.41 -6.63
N LEU A 143 8.44 -9.35 -7.17
CA LEU A 143 9.18 -8.23 -7.77
C LEU A 143 9.85 -7.29 -6.74
N SER A 144 10.03 -7.71 -5.49
CA SER A 144 10.68 -6.92 -4.45
C SER A 144 12.19 -6.74 -4.63
N GLY A 145 12.81 -7.55 -5.50
CA GLY A 145 14.26 -7.59 -5.67
C GLY A 145 14.93 -8.75 -4.95
N PHE A 146 14.22 -9.46 -4.06
CA PHE A 146 14.71 -10.70 -3.45
C PHE A 146 14.85 -11.82 -4.50
N SER A 147 13.85 -11.95 -5.38
CA SER A 147 13.87 -12.86 -6.54
C SER A 147 12.78 -12.43 -7.53
N PRO A 148 13.09 -11.77 -8.65
CA PRO A 148 14.40 -11.64 -9.31
C PRO A 148 15.19 -10.35 -8.99
N ILE A 149 16.51 -10.38 -9.20
CA ILE A 149 17.42 -9.24 -8.96
C ILE A 149 17.22 -8.18 -10.08
N LYS A 150 17.22 -6.89 -9.74
CA LYS A 150 17.03 -5.77 -10.70
C LYS A 150 18.04 -5.80 -11.86
N ALA A 151 19.28 -6.23 -11.57
CA ALA A 151 20.34 -6.33 -12.56
C ALA A 151 19.99 -7.29 -13.71
N ASP A 152 19.31 -8.38 -13.39
CA ASP A 152 18.98 -9.45 -14.34
C ASP A 152 17.80 -9.09 -15.24
N LEU A 153 16.99 -8.09 -14.87
CA LEU A 153 15.74 -7.76 -15.54
C LEU A 153 15.87 -6.91 -16.81
N GLY A 154 17.08 -6.47 -17.20
CA GLY A 154 17.33 -5.77 -18.46
C GLY A 154 16.39 -4.57 -18.68
N GLN A 155 15.48 -4.67 -19.66
CA GLN A 155 14.47 -3.65 -20.00
C GLN A 155 13.26 -3.64 -19.06
N GLY A 156 13.00 -4.72 -18.31
CA GLY A 156 11.88 -4.87 -17.37
C GLY A 156 12.07 -4.16 -16.02
N LYS A 157 13.15 -3.37 -15.86
CA LYS A 157 13.48 -2.67 -14.59
C LYS A 157 12.36 -1.76 -14.09
N PHE A 158 11.56 -1.20 -14.99
CA PHE A 158 10.43 -0.32 -14.63
C PHE A 158 9.37 -1.05 -13.78
N ILE A 159 9.08 -2.32 -14.09
CA ILE A 159 8.08 -3.13 -13.37
C ILE A 159 8.51 -3.32 -11.91
N VAL A 160 9.81 -3.51 -11.69
CA VAL A 160 10.39 -3.66 -10.35
C VAL A 160 10.30 -2.35 -9.56
N THR A 161 10.51 -1.20 -10.20
CA THR A 161 10.37 0.11 -9.54
C THR A 161 8.92 0.42 -9.15
N LEU A 162 7.93 -0.21 -9.81
CA LEU A 162 6.52 -0.06 -9.44
C LEU A 162 6.11 -0.97 -8.26
N SER A 163 6.95 -1.93 -7.86
CA SER A 163 6.66 -2.81 -6.72
C SER A 163 6.77 -2.07 -5.38
N PHE A 164 5.68 -2.07 -4.61
CA PHE A 164 5.69 -1.52 -3.24
C PHE A 164 6.61 -2.33 -2.30
N SER A 165 6.69 -3.65 -2.49
CA SER A 165 7.45 -4.53 -1.62
C SER A 165 8.95 -4.25 -1.70
N ARG A 166 9.44 -3.87 -2.89
CA ARG A 166 10.81 -3.42 -3.08
C ARG A 166 11.14 -2.20 -2.24
N HIS A 167 10.30 -1.16 -2.32
CA HIS A 167 10.51 0.09 -1.58
C HIS A 167 10.44 -0.14 -0.07
N ALA A 168 9.53 -1.00 0.38
CA ALA A 168 9.42 -1.41 1.77
C ALA A 168 10.68 -2.13 2.30
N GLN A 169 11.14 -3.18 1.60
CA GLN A 169 12.35 -3.91 2.01
C GLN A 169 13.57 -3.01 2.04
N ARG A 170 13.69 -2.13 1.05
CA ARG A 170 14.79 -1.17 0.97
C ARG A 170 14.82 -0.19 2.14
N LEU A 171 13.65 0.31 2.57
CA LEU A 171 13.54 1.18 3.74
C LEU A 171 13.93 0.48 5.04
N LEU A 172 13.47 -0.77 5.21
CA LEU A 172 13.81 -1.59 6.37
C LEU A 172 15.30 -1.89 6.42
N PHE A 173 15.87 -2.31 5.27
CA PHE A 173 17.29 -2.64 5.15
C PHE A 173 18.17 -1.41 5.40
N ARG A 174 17.91 -0.28 4.74
CA ARG A 174 18.71 0.95 4.90
C ARG A 174 18.70 1.47 6.34
N HIS A 175 17.58 1.30 7.04
CA HIS A 175 17.48 1.72 8.42
C HIS A 175 18.30 0.84 9.34
N GLU A 176 18.19 -0.48 9.23
CA GLU A 176 19.02 -1.39 10.01
C GLU A 176 20.50 -1.20 9.73
N THR A 177 20.91 -1.17 8.46
CA THR A 177 22.33 -1.03 8.13
C THR A 177 22.94 0.25 8.69
N SER A 178 22.15 1.32 8.84
CA SER A 178 22.60 2.54 9.51
C SER A 178 22.95 2.33 10.99
N PHE A 179 22.23 1.45 11.70
CA PHE A 179 22.55 1.08 13.08
C PHE A 179 23.77 0.15 13.15
N TYR A 180 23.90 -0.79 12.21
CA TYR A 180 25.12 -1.61 12.11
C TYR A 180 26.37 -0.76 11.83
N ALA A 181 26.25 0.24 10.94
CA ALA A 181 27.34 1.17 10.64
C ALA A 181 27.72 2.07 11.83
N LYS A 182 26.72 2.52 12.61
CA LYS A 182 26.96 3.26 13.87
C LYS A 182 27.64 2.38 14.91
N ALA A 183 27.21 1.13 15.05
CA ALA A 183 27.80 0.18 15.99
C ALA A 183 29.25 -0.18 15.63
N SER A 184 29.64 -0.12 14.35
CA SER A 184 31.02 -0.40 13.91
C SER A 184 31.98 0.78 14.04
N ASN A 185 31.55 1.90 14.65
CA ASN A 185 32.30 3.17 14.72
C ASN A 185 32.79 3.68 13.34
N GLY A 186 32.10 3.31 12.25
CA GLY A 186 32.51 3.68 10.89
C GLY A 186 33.80 3.01 10.40
N THR A 187 34.33 2.03 11.13
CA THR A 187 35.57 1.34 10.77
C THR A 187 35.31 0.36 9.63
N SER A 188 35.98 0.54 8.48
CA SER A 188 35.85 -0.33 7.29
C SER A 188 36.30 -1.77 7.52
N ASN A 189 37.05 -2.03 8.60
CA ASN A 189 37.62 -3.35 8.92
C ASN A 189 36.67 -4.22 9.75
N HIS A 190 35.45 -3.76 10.03
CA HIS A 190 34.49 -4.55 10.80
C HIS A 190 33.87 -5.65 9.92
N ILE A 191 33.74 -6.86 10.47
CA ILE A 191 33.20 -8.06 9.81
C ILE A 191 31.86 -7.84 9.07
N TRP A 192 31.01 -6.93 9.57
CA TRP A 192 29.71 -6.61 9.00
C TRP A 192 29.77 -5.76 7.74
N PHE A 193 30.82 -4.94 7.56
CA PHE A 193 30.88 -3.99 6.45
C PHE A 193 30.98 -4.71 5.09
N GLY A 194 31.78 -5.78 5.02
CA GLY A 194 31.87 -6.62 3.83
C GLY A 194 30.54 -7.30 3.49
N GLN A 195 29.84 -7.84 4.49
CA GLN A 195 28.55 -8.50 4.29
C GLN A 195 27.44 -7.53 3.89
N ILE A 196 27.35 -6.36 4.55
CA ILE A 196 26.36 -5.33 4.23
C ILE A 196 26.56 -4.80 2.82
N SER A 197 27.80 -4.47 2.44
CA SER A 197 28.10 -3.96 1.09
C SER A 197 27.89 -5.02 0.01
N ALA A 198 28.14 -6.30 0.29
CA ALA A 198 27.81 -7.41 -0.61
C ALA A 198 26.29 -7.53 -0.81
N LEU A 199 25.50 -7.48 0.27
CA LEU A 199 24.03 -7.54 0.21
C LEU A 199 23.42 -6.33 -0.48
N GLU A 200 23.94 -5.13 -0.20
CA GLU A 200 23.47 -3.89 -0.80
C GLU A 200 23.69 -3.89 -2.33
N ARG A 201 24.82 -4.41 -2.79
CA ARG A 201 25.11 -4.62 -4.22
C ARG A 201 24.23 -5.71 -4.80
N HIS A 202 24.10 -6.84 -4.11
CA HIS A 202 23.33 -8.00 -4.58
C HIS A 202 21.85 -7.64 -4.81
N PHE A 203 21.22 -6.93 -3.87
CA PHE A 203 19.82 -6.52 -3.98
C PHE A 203 19.60 -5.16 -4.65
N SER A 204 20.66 -4.49 -5.11
CA SER A 204 20.61 -3.17 -5.76
C SER A 204 19.88 -2.10 -4.89
N PHE A 205 20.20 -2.05 -3.60
CA PHE A 205 19.58 -1.09 -2.67
C PHE A 205 20.24 0.31 -2.65
N ASN A 206 21.28 0.52 -3.46
CA ASN A 206 22.06 1.77 -3.52
C ASN A 206 21.53 2.83 -4.53
N ASP A 207 20.37 2.61 -5.16
CA ASP A 207 19.84 3.57 -6.16
C ASP A 207 19.43 4.92 -5.54
N ASN A 208 19.59 6.07 -6.21
CA ASN A 208 19.17 7.38 -5.65
C ASN A 208 17.63 7.60 -5.55
N GLU A 209 16.83 6.55 -5.69
CA GLU A 209 15.37 6.63 -5.58
C GLU A 209 14.96 6.80 -4.11
N ASP A 210 13.99 7.70 -3.83
CA ASP A 210 13.40 7.90 -2.50
C ASP A 210 12.22 6.93 -2.26
N PRO A 211 12.42 5.82 -1.52
CA PRO A 211 11.39 4.78 -1.39
C PRO A 211 10.15 5.23 -0.62
N ASN A 212 10.28 6.18 0.31
CA ASN A 212 9.15 6.77 1.04
C ASN A 212 8.16 7.46 0.09
N PHE A 213 8.70 8.25 -0.84
CA PHE A 213 7.89 8.95 -1.84
C PHE A 213 7.15 7.96 -2.73
N TRP A 214 7.84 6.92 -3.20
CA TRP A 214 7.23 5.91 -4.07
C TRP A 214 6.10 5.12 -3.40
N LEU A 215 6.24 4.73 -2.12
CA LEU A 215 5.17 4.05 -1.40
C LEU A 215 3.91 4.91 -1.30
N VAL A 216 4.08 6.19 -0.93
CA VAL A 216 2.96 7.14 -0.83
C VAL A 216 2.35 7.38 -2.21
N PHE A 217 3.17 7.61 -3.22
CA PHE A 217 2.75 7.85 -4.60
C PHE A 217 1.94 6.68 -5.16
N ILE A 218 2.44 5.44 -5.06
CA ILE A 218 1.74 4.24 -5.53
C ILE A 218 0.38 4.11 -4.81
N GLY A 219 0.34 4.33 -3.50
CA GLY A 219 -0.91 4.27 -2.72
C GLY A 219 -1.94 5.31 -3.13
N PHE A 220 -1.51 6.53 -3.49
CA PHE A 220 -2.39 7.58 -4.02
C PHE A 220 -2.87 7.25 -5.44
N VAL A 221 -1.98 6.80 -6.33
CA VAL A 221 -2.32 6.44 -7.70
C VAL A 221 -3.37 5.32 -7.71
N LEU A 222 -3.17 4.26 -6.92
CA LEU A 222 -4.14 3.17 -6.82
C LEU A 222 -5.52 3.66 -6.38
N ARG A 223 -5.59 4.52 -5.36
CA ARG A 223 -6.84 5.12 -4.86
C ARG A 223 -7.49 6.09 -5.84
N PHE A 224 -6.69 6.84 -6.58
CA PHE A 224 -7.20 7.71 -7.62
C PHE A 224 -7.83 6.87 -8.76
N ILE A 225 -7.17 5.78 -9.15
CA ILE A 225 -7.71 4.83 -10.13
C ILE A 225 -9.00 4.20 -9.59
N THR A 226 -9.07 3.80 -8.31
CA THR A 226 -10.32 3.25 -7.74
C THR A 226 -11.47 4.24 -7.82
N PHE A 227 -11.20 5.51 -7.50
CA PHE A 227 -12.18 6.59 -7.63
C PHE A 227 -12.64 6.76 -9.08
N LEU A 228 -11.72 6.77 -10.06
CA LEU A 228 -12.08 6.87 -11.47
C LEU A 228 -12.97 5.72 -11.94
N PHE A 229 -12.68 4.48 -11.53
CA PHE A 229 -13.53 3.33 -11.85
C PHE A 229 -14.92 3.44 -11.20
N LEU A 230 -15.00 3.85 -9.93
CA LEU A 230 -16.28 4.08 -9.25
C LEU A 230 -17.09 5.18 -9.94
N TYR A 231 -16.43 6.27 -10.32
CA TYR A 231 -17.06 7.37 -11.03
C TYR A 231 -17.59 6.92 -12.40
N ALA A 232 -16.78 6.16 -13.16
CA ALA A 232 -17.18 5.61 -14.45
C ALA A 232 -18.36 4.63 -14.35
N LYS A 233 -18.42 3.83 -13.28
CA LYS A 233 -19.52 2.88 -13.02
C LYS A 233 -20.79 3.57 -12.51
N SER A 234 -20.69 4.76 -11.93
CA SER A 234 -21.84 5.44 -11.33
C SER A 234 -22.89 5.87 -12.37
N GLU A 235 -24.15 5.50 -12.13
CA GLU A 235 -25.31 5.89 -12.96
C GLU A 235 -25.61 7.40 -12.87
N TYR A 236 -24.93 8.11 -11.96
CA TYR A 236 -24.94 9.57 -11.79
C TYR A 236 -24.63 10.31 -13.10
N ARG A 237 -23.75 9.75 -13.95
CA ARG A 237 -23.39 10.31 -15.26
C ARG A 237 -24.56 10.35 -16.25
N SER A 238 -25.55 9.47 -16.10
CA SER A 238 -26.75 9.45 -16.95
C SER A 238 -27.73 10.55 -16.54
N LYS A 239 -28.04 10.65 -15.24
CA LYS A 239 -29.04 11.61 -14.73
C LYS A 239 -28.55 13.07 -14.67
N ALA A 240 -27.26 13.32 -14.40
CA ALA A 240 -26.68 14.66 -14.50
C ALA A 240 -26.74 15.18 -15.95
N ARG A 241 -26.61 14.28 -16.93
CA ARG A 241 -26.80 14.60 -18.35
C ARG A 241 -28.26 14.96 -18.65
N PHE A 242 -29.23 14.22 -18.07
CA PHE A 242 -30.66 14.55 -18.18
C PHE A 242 -31.02 15.92 -17.59
N HIS A 243 -30.48 16.30 -16.42
CA HIS A 243 -30.75 17.62 -15.83
C HIS A 243 -30.17 18.77 -16.65
N VAL A 244 -28.96 18.63 -17.21
CA VAL A 244 -28.37 19.65 -18.08
C VAL A 244 -29.15 19.79 -19.40
N THR A 245 -29.65 18.69 -19.96
CA THR A 245 -30.48 18.75 -21.18
C THR A 245 -31.87 19.34 -20.95
N HIS A 246 -32.44 19.23 -19.75
CA HIS A 246 -33.76 19.82 -19.42
C HIS A 246 -33.69 21.27 -18.94
N ILE A 247 -32.57 21.76 -18.41
CA ILE A 247 -32.43 23.17 -18.01
C ILE A 247 -32.32 24.10 -19.25
N GLY A 248 -31.70 23.63 -20.33
CA GLY A 248 -31.57 24.37 -21.59
C GLY A 248 -32.90 24.89 -22.18
N PRO A 249 -33.95 24.06 -22.34
CA PRO A 249 -35.24 24.52 -22.85
C PRO A 249 -36.00 25.42 -21.86
N THR A 250 -35.91 25.18 -20.55
CA THR A 250 -36.63 25.98 -19.53
C THR A 250 -36.07 27.40 -19.39
N ILE A 251 -34.77 27.58 -19.57
CA ILE A 251 -34.16 28.91 -19.63
C ILE A 251 -34.53 29.61 -20.95
N ARG A 252 -34.60 28.88 -22.07
CA ARG A 252 -35.04 29.46 -23.36
C ARG A 252 -36.50 29.93 -23.33
N SER A 253 -37.38 29.27 -22.57
CA SER A 253 -38.77 29.73 -22.40
C SER A 253 -38.89 30.95 -21.49
N LEU A 254 -37.96 31.15 -20.54
CA LEU A 254 -37.93 32.32 -19.67
C LEU A 254 -37.49 33.62 -20.38
N PHE A 255 -36.72 33.51 -21.47
CA PHE A 255 -36.29 34.65 -22.29
C PHE A 255 -37.19 34.96 -23.49
N ARG A 256 -38.28 34.19 -23.71
CA ARG A 256 -39.38 34.57 -24.61
C ARG A 256 -40.54 35.16 -23.81
N CYS A 257 -40.33 36.33 -23.23
CA CYS A 257 -41.47 37.19 -22.92
C CYS A 257 -41.89 37.84 -24.25
N GLU A 258 -43.07 37.49 -24.75
CA GLU A 258 -43.70 38.19 -25.88
C GLU A 258 -43.92 39.67 -25.52
N PRO A 259 -43.59 40.62 -26.40
CA PRO A 259 -43.97 42.01 -26.20
C PRO A 259 -45.50 42.12 -26.35
N CYS A 260 -46.16 42.52 -25.25
CA CYS A 260 -47.57 42.93 -25.24
C CYS A 260 -47.82 44.17 -26.10
#